data_AF-A0AAU7K0C0-F1
#
_entry.id   AF-A0AAU7K0C0-F1
#
_cell.length_a   1.000
_cell.length_b   1.000
_cell.length_c   1.000
_cell.angle_alpha   90.00
_cell.angle_beta   90.00
_cell.angle_gamma   90.00
#
_symmetry.space_group_name_H-M   'P 1'
#
loop_
_entity.id
_entity.type
_entity.pdbx_description
1 polymer ?
#
loop_
_entity_poly.entity_id
_entity_poly.type
_entity_poly.pdbx_seq_one_letter_code
_entity_poly.pdbx_strand_id
1 'polypeptide(L)' 'MIHSVRFKAVLDTNVVYPVVIRDLLFWFAHYDLYTPKWGNNIFCEWKEVMFRHGVEERKAEKRVRSF' A
#
# COMPACT_ATOMS: atom_id res chain seq x y z
N MET A 1 24.85 1.94 -10.23
CA MET A 1 23.79 2.94 -9.98
C MET A 1 22.76 2.82 -11.09
N ILE A 2 21.74 1.99 -10.90
CA ILE A 2 20.66 1.84 -11.87
C ILE A 2 19.60 2.87 -11.47
N HIS A 3 19.66 4.08 -12.03
CA HIS A 3 18.51 4.98 -11.99
C HIS A 3 17.46 4.45 -12.98
N SER A 4 16.68 3.43 -12.58
CA SER A 4 15.62 2.88 -13.43
C SER A 4 14.25 3.20 -12.87
N VAL A 5 13.83 4.46 -12.96
CA VAL A 5 12.41 4.83 -12.91
C VAL A 5 11.68 4.53 -14.23
N ARG A 6 12.13 3.50 -14.97
CA ARG A 6 11.46 3.01 -16.18
C ARG A 6 10.10 2.40 -15.87
N PHE A 7 9.96 1.79 -14.69
CA PHE A 7 8.77 1.06 -14.30
C PHE A 7 7.94 1.84 -13.29
N LYS A 8 6.66 2.05 -13.64
CA LYS A 8 5.65 2.59 -12.73
C LYS A 8 4.71 1.44 -12.39
N ALA A 9 4.64 1.09 -11.11
CA ALA A 9 3.69 0.09 -10.65
C ALA A 9 2.49 0.80 -10.04
N VAL A 10 1.30 0.54 -10.57
CA VAL A 10 0.06 0.99 -9.94
C VAL A 10 -0.28 -0.02 -8.86
N LEU A 11 -0.22 0.40 -7.60
CA LEU A 11 -0.56 -0.41 -6.45
C LEU A 11 -2.05 -0.24 -6.16
N ASP A 12 -2.75 -1.37 -6.11
CA ASP A 12 -4.15 -1.46 -5.71
C ASP A 12 -4.21 -1.83 -4.22
N THR A 13 -5.32 -1.49 -3.58
CA THR A 13 -5.67 -1.78 -2.20
C THR A 13 -5.46 -3.25 -1.83
N ASN A 14 -5.76 -4.17 -2.76
CA ASN A 14 -5.56 -5.61 -2.56
C ASN A 14 -4.07 -6.00 -2.34
N VAL A 15 -3.13 -5.19 -2.83
CA VAL A 15 -1.69 -5.40 -2.67
C VAL A 15 -1.21 -4.80 -1.33
N VAL A 16 -1.93 -3.81 -0.81
CA VAL A 16 -1.64 -3.14 0.47
C VAL A 16 -2.07 -3.99 1.68
N TYR A 17 -2.95 -4.98 1.48
CA TYR A 17 -3.39 -5.93 2.50
C TYR A 17 -3.14 -7.37 2.04
N PRO A 18 -2.25 -8.15 2.68
CA PRO A 18 -1.71 -7.99 4.03
C PRO A 18 -0.50 -7.05 4.14
N VAL A 19 -0.34 -6.46 5.34
CA VAL A 19 0.69 -5.45 5.69
C VAL A 19 2.12 -5.88 5.33
N VAL A 20 2.41 -7.18 5.39
CA VAL A 20 3.75 -7.73 5.06
C VAL A 20 4.10 -7.49 3.59
N ILE A 21 3.15 -7.68 2.68
CA ILE A 21 3.38 -7.51 1.23
C ILE A 21 3.55 -6.03 0.90
N ARG A 22 2.72 -5.18 1.51
CA ARG A 22 2.84 -3.71 1.43
C ARG A 22 4.25 -3.25 1.80
N ASP A 23 4.74 -3.69 2.96
CA ASP A 23 6.05 -3.27 3.46
C ASP A 23 7.17 -3.73 2.51
N LEU A 24 7.11 -4.98 2.03
CA LEU A 24 8.07 -5.50 1.04
C LEU A 24 8.09 -4.68 -0.26
N LEU A 25 6.91 -4.33 -0.79
CA LEU A 25 6.79 -3.54 -2.01
C LEU A 25 7.27 -2.11 -1.82
N PHE A 26 7.04 -1.53 -0.64
CA PHE A 26 7.63 -0.23 -0.30
C PHE A 26 9.13 -0.29 -0.11
N TRP A 27 9.69 -1.41 0.37
CA TRP A 27 11.14 -1.61 0.36
C TRP A 27 11.69 -1.64 -1.07
N PHE A 28 11.02 -2.32 -2.00
CA PHE A 28 11.42 -2.30 -3.42
C PHE A 28 11.34 -0.90 -4.03
N ALA A 29 10.28 -0.15 -3.73
CA ALA A 29 10.18 1.26 -4.12
C ALA A 29 11.29 2.12 -3.49
N HIS A 30 11.65 1.87 -2.22
CA HIS A 30 12.72 2.57 -1.51
C HIS A 30 14.10 2.31 -2.13
N TYR A 31 14.33 1.12 -2.67
CA TYR A 31 15.55 0.77 -3.43
C TYR A 31 15.49 1.16 -4.91
N ASP A 32 14.56 2.04 -5.30
CA ASP A 32 14.39 2.54 -6.67
C ASP A 32 14.14 1.46 -7.74
N LEU A 33 13.58 0.29 -7.36
CA LEU A 33 13.23 -0.76 -8.34
C LEU A 33 12.06 -0.32 -9.24
N TYR A 34 11.14 0.50 -8.72
CA TYR A 34 10.02 1.08 -9.46
C TYR A 34 9.46 2.32 -8.75
N THR A 35 8.70 3.16 -9.47
CA THR A 35 7.91 4.25 -8.88
C THR A 35 6.50 3.76 -8.55
N PRO A 36 6.10 3.69 -7.27
CA PRO A 36 4.74 3.33 -6.92
C PRO A 36 3.77 4.47 -7.28
N LYS A 37 2.59 4.11 -7.77
CA LYS A 37 1.46 5.02 -7.99
C LYS A 37 0.20 4.40 -7.43
N TRP A 38 -0.69 5.21 -6.87
CA TRP A 38 -2.00 4.77 -6.39
C TRP A 38 -3.03 5.86 -6.63
N GLY A 39 -4.31 5.47 -6.64
CA GLY A 39 -5.42 6.41 -6.72
C GLY A 39 -5.74 7.04 -5.35
N ASN A 40 -6.45 8.15 -5.37
CA ASN A 40 -6.88 8.84 -4.14
C ASN A 40 -7.83 7.99 -3.27
N ASN A 41 -8.49 7.01 -3.87
CA ASN A 41 -9.48 6.15 -3.21
C ASN A 41 -8.87 4.95 -2.48
N ILE A 42 -7.55 4.71 -2.60
CA ILE A 42 -6.89 3.53 -2.03
C ILE A 42 -7.10 3.42 -0.52
N PHE A 43 -7.16 4.55 0.19
CA PHE A 43 -7.41 4.57 1.63
C PHE A 43 -8.85 4.19 2.00
N CYS A 44 -9.83 4.56 1.18
CA CYS A 44 -11.23 4.22 1.40
C CYS A 44 -11.46 2.72 1.19
N GLU A 45 -10.94 2.19 0.08
CA GLU A 45 -10.99 0.77 -0.23
C GLU A 45 -10.24 -0.05 0.84
N TRP A 46 -9.09 0.45 1.32
CA TRP A 46 -8.31 -0.26 2.34
C TRP A 46 -9.08 -0.38 3.66
N LYS A 47 -9.77 0.67 4.08
CA LYS A 47 -10.68 0.61 5.23
C LYS A 47 -11.78 -0.42 5.01
N GLU A 48 -12.39 -0.46 3.82
CA GLU A 48 -13.44 -1.43 3.50
C GLU A 48 -12.93 -2.88 3.57
N VAL A 49 -11.75 -3.18 3.00
CA VAL A 49 -11.13 -4.50 3.08
C VAL A 49 -10.86 -4.90 4.52
N MET A 50 -10.37 -3.96 5.34
CA MET A 50 -10.12 -4.18 6.76
C MET A 50 -11.40 -4.46 7.54
N PHE A 51 -12.49 -3.75 7.26
CA PHE A 51 -13.80 -4.02 7.86
C PHE A 51 -14.36 -5.39 7.46
N ARG A 52 -14.23 -5.77 6.19
CA ARG A 52 -14.62 -7.12 5.70
C ARG A 52 -13.87 -8.24 6.41
N HIS A 53 -12.62 -7.98 6.84
CA HIS A 53 -11.80 -8.92 7.60
C HIS A 53 -12.01 -8.82 9.12
N GLY A 54 -13.02 -8.09 9.59
CA GLY A 54 -13.36 -7.98 11.01
C GLY A 54 -12.36 -7.16 11.83
N VAL A 55 -11.56 -6.31 11.18
CA VAL A 55 -10.63 -5.43 11.91
C VAL A 55 -11.42 -4.28 12.54
N GLU A 56 -11.25 -4.11 13.83
CA GLU A 56 -11.82 -3.01 14.61
C GLU A 56 -11.47 -1.63 13.99
N GLU A 57 -12.46 -0.75 13.89
CA GLU A 57 -12.32 0.58 13.26
C GLU A 57 -11.13 1.36 13.79
N ARG A 58 -10.93 1.36 15.12
CA ARG A 58 -9.80 2.03 15.77
C ARG A 58 -8.44 1.54 15.27
N LYS A 59 -8.33 0.23 14.98
CA LYS A 59 -7.10 -0.36 14.41
C LYS A 59 -6.97 -0.01 12.92
N ALA A 60 -8.07 0.00 12.17
CA ALA A 60 -8.08 0.42 10.77
C ALA A 60 -7.62 1.87 10.61
N GLU A 61 -8.16 2.79 11.40
CA GLU A 61 -7.75 4.19 11.34
C GLU A 61 -6.30 4.42 11.75
N LYS A 62 -5.80 3.66 12.74
CA LYS A 62 -4.38 3.73 13.13
C LYS A 62 -3.46 3.30 11.99
N ARG A 63 -3.85 2.26 11.24
CA ARG A 63 -3.05 1.76 10.10
C ARG A 63 -3.07 2.72 8.92
N VAL A 64 -4.23 3.33 8.63
CA VAL A 64 -4.35 4.35 7.58
C VAL A 64 -3.55 5.61 7.91
N ARG A 65 -3.54 6.06 9.18
CA ARG A 65 -2.74 7.23 9.61
C ARG A 65 -1.23 7.00 9.61
N SER A 66 -0.77 5.74 9.63
CA SER A 66 0.64 5.37 9.65
C SER A 66 1.22 5.08 8.25
N PHE A 67 0.39 5.20 7.21
CA PHE A 67 0.76 5.00 5.81
C PHE A 67 1.21 6.33 5.21
#